data_AF-A0A954T2B4-F1
#
_entry.id   AF-A0A954T2B4-F1
#
_cell.length_a   1.000
_cell.length_b   1.000
_cell.length_c   1.000
_cell.angle_alpha   90.00
_cell.angle_beta   90.00
_cell.angle_gamma   90.00
#
_symmetry.space_group_name_H-M   'P 1'
#
loop_
_entity.id
_entity.type
_entity.pdbx_description
1 polymer ?
#
loop_
_entity_poly.entity_id
_entity_poly.type
_entity_poly.pdbx_seq_one_letter_code
_entity_poly.pdbx_strand_id
1 'polypeptide(L)'
;MADKTIRVVTRAADGSLKIKDYQSFAKIEKLHEQIGIDDSSTDLSLRGFPVFRGLIGPIPEGRAVARYESPEVFEQLTKEWAAAPGKKRRRRRSAATAEGAATVDATAGN
;
A
#
# COMPACT_ATOMS: atom_id res chain seq x y z
N MET A 1 -0.41 -27.16 -3.08
CA MET A 1 -0.40 -25.68 -3.17
C MET A 1 -1.60 -25.31 -4.01
N ALA A 2 -2.48 -24.41 -3.53
CA ALA A 2 -3.56 -23.92 -4.36
C ALA A 2 -2.96 -23.22 -5.59
N ASP A 3 -3.51 -23.45 -6.78
CA ASP A 3 -3.09 -22.80 -8.01
C ASP A 3 -3.30 -21.28 -7.88
N LYS A 4 -2.23 -20.57 -7.54
CA LYS A 4 -2.25 -19.11 -7.46
C LYS A 4 -1.78 -18.53 -8.78
N THR A 5 -2.52 -17.55 -9.28
CA THR A 5 -2.05 -16.71 -10.39
C THR A 5 -0.91 -15.85 -9.89
N ILE A 6 0.21 -15.86 -10.60
CA ILE A 6 1.36 -15.03 -10.28
C ILE A 6 1.27 -13.76 -11.11
N ARG A 7 1.02 -12.62 -10.47
CA ARG A 7 0.87 -11.34 -11.16
C ARG A 7 2.14 -10.53 -11.01
N VAL A 8 2.75 -10.14 -12.11
CA VAL A 8 3.92 -9.24 -12.12
C VAL A 8 3.46 -7.87 -12.61
N VAL A 9 3.63 -6.85 -11.77
CA VAL A 9 3.29 -5.46 -12.06
C VAL A 9 4.58 -4.66 -12.22
N THR A 10 4.77 -4.09 -13.40
CA THR A 10 5.95 -3.29 -13.75
C THR A 10 5.53 -1.95 -14.30
N ARG A 11 6.48 -1.02 -14.38
CA ARG A 11 6.27 0.26 -15.04
C ARG A 11 6.90 0.23 -16.43
N ALA A 12 6.17 0.74 -17.42
CA ALA A 12 6.71 0.97 -18.75
C ALA A 12 7.51 2.27 -18.81
N ALA A 13 8.30 2.46 -19.87
CA ALA A 13 9.10 3.66 -20.07
C ALA A 13 8.26 4.96 -20.16
N ASP A 14 6.99 4.84 -20.57
CA ASP A 14 6.03 5.95 -20.61
C ASP A 14 5.37 6.24 -19.24
N GLY A 15 5.72 5.46 -18.21
CA GLY A 15 5.17 5.57 -16.87
C GLY A 15 3.87 4.83 -16.62
N SER A 16 3.31 4.13 -17.63
CA SER A 16 2.11 3.32 -17.49
C SER A 16 2.38 2.01 -16.74
N LEU A 17 1.35 1.46 -16.08
CA LEU A 17 1.44 0.16 -15.40
C LEU A 17 1.25 -0.98 -16.40
N LYS A 18 2.21 -1.92 -16.42
CA LYS A 18 2.15 -3.18 -17.15
C LYS A 18 1.93 -4.32 -16.19
N ILE A 19 0.79 -4.99 -16.32
CA ILE A 19 0.40 -6.14 -15.53
C ILE A 19 0.51 -7.39 -16.40
N LYS A 20 1.21 -8.41 -15.91
CA LYS A 20 1.33 -9.70 -16.60
C LYS A 20 1.12 -10.85 -15.63
N ASP A 21 0.14 -11.68 -15.95
CA ASP A 21 -0.23 -12.84 -15.15
C ASP A 21 0.44 -14.11 -15.70
N TYR A 22 0.93 -14.95 -14.79
CA TYR A 22 1.61 -16.20 -15.07
C TYR A 22 1.00 -17.34 -14.24
N GLN A 23 1.02 -18.54 -14.79
CA GLN A 23 0.57 -19.77 -14.11
C GLN A 23 1.72 -20.58 -13.50
N SER A 24 2.98 -20.16 -13.74
CA SER A 24 4.17 -20.89 -13.29
C SER A 24 5.36 -19.95 -13.09
N PHE A 25 6.14 -20.19 -12.04
CA PHE A 25 7.38 -19.49 -11.72
C PHE A 25 8.49 -19.70 -12.74
N ALA A 26 8.49 -20.82 -13.47
CA ALA A 26 9.50 -21.13 -14.48
C ALA A 26 9.59 -20.08 -15.61
N LYS A 27 8.50 -19.33 -15.86
CA LYS A 27 8.52 -18.20 -16.82
C LYS A 27 9.16 -16.95 -16.22
N ILE A 28 9.03 -16.75 -14.92
CA ILE A 28 9.59 -15.60 -14.20
C ILE A 28 11.07 -15.83 -13.94
N GLU A 29 11.48 -17.05 -13.59
CA GLU A 29 12.87 -17.47 -13.38
C GLU A 29 13.76 -17.25 -14.62
N LYS A 30 13.17 -17.27 -15.82
CA LYS A 30 13.88 -16.93 -17.07
C LYS A 30 14.20 -15.44 -17.21
N LEU A 31 13.46 -14.58 -16.52
CA LEU A 31 13.55 -13.13 -16.60
C LEU A 31 14.20 -12.53 -15.34
N HIS A 32 14.03 -13.18 -14.20
CA HIS A 32 14.50 -12.74 -12.89
C HIS A 32 15.15 -13.91 -12.15
N GLU A 33 16.33 -13.66 -11.60
CA GLU A 33 17.04 -14.64 -10.76
C GLU A 33 16.30 -14.83 -9.44
N GLN A 34 16.02 -16.09 -9.06
CA GLN A 34 15.53 -16.40 -7.73
C GLN A 34 16.67 -16.25 -6.72
N ILE A 35 16.48 -15.36 -5.74
CA ILE A 35 17.48 -15.08 -4.69
C ILE A 35 17.12 -15.70 -3.35
N GLY A 36 15.92 -16.25 -3.22
CA GLY A 36 15.47 -16.88 -2.00
C GLY A 36 14.03 -17.36 -2.06
N ILE A 37 13.49 -17.58 -0.87
CA ILE A 37 12.13 -18.05 -0.63
C ILE A 37 11.56 -17.22 0.52
N ASP A 38 10.29 -16.83 0.43
CA ASP A 38 9.62 -16.11 1.51
C ASP A 38 9.10 -17.07 2.59
N ASP A 39 9.42 -16.77 3.85
CA ASP A 39 8.88 -17.46 5.04
C ASP A 39 8.20 -16.48 6.03
N SER A 40 8.20 -15.17 5.73
CA SER A 40 7.72 -14.14 6.66
C SER A 40 6.27 -13.74 6.41
N SER A 41 5.65 -14.15 5.30
CA SER A 41 4.26 -13.80 5.03
C SER A 41 3.28 -14.36 6.08
N THR A 42 2.29 -13.54 6.42
CA THR A 42 1.15 -13.93 7.25
C THR A 42 0.16 -14.81 6.49
N ASP A 43 0.14 -14.71 5.16
CA ASP A 43 -0.58 -15.65 4.31
C ASP A 43 0.27 -16.92 4.12
N LEU A 44 -0.09 -17.97 4.86
CA LEU A 44 0.57 -19.29 4.78
C LEU A 44 0.56 -19.86 3.36
N SER A 45 -0.36 -19.44 2.50
CA SER A 45 -0.42 -19.89 1.11
C SER A 45 0.57 -19.18 0.18
N LEU A 46 1.32 -18.18 0.68
CA LEU A 46 2.46 -17.56 0.00
C LEU A 46 3.81 -18.00 0.54
N ARG A 47 3.87 -18.54 1.76
CA ARG A 47 5.14 -19.07 2.28
C ARG A 47 5.66 -20.16 1.37
N GLY A 48 6.97 -20.18 1.16
CA GLY A 48 7.61 -21.06 0.20
C GLY A 48 7.67 -20.51 -1.22
N PHE A 49 7.05 -19.35 -1.51
CA PHE A 49 7.10 -18.76 -2.84
C PHE A 49 8.45 -18.08 -3.07
N PRO A 50 8.97 -18.09 -4.31
CA PRO A 50 10.28 -17.54 -4.62
C PRO A 50 10.33 -16.03 -4.44
N VAL A 51 11.46 -15.55 -3.93
CA VAL A 51 11.84 -14.13 -3.95
C VAL A 51 12.77 -13.92 -5.13
N PHE A 52 12.45 -12.95 -5.99
CA PHE A 52 13.17 -12.69 -7.23
C PHE A 52 13.98 -11.40 -7.16
N ARG A 53 15.16 -11.39 -7.75
CA ARG A 53 15.98 -10.18 -7.88
C ARG A 53 15.26 -9.15 -8.74
N GLY A 54 15.15 -7.93 -8.21
CA GLY A 54 14.51 -6.81 -8.91
C GLY A 54 12.98 -6.84 -8.90
N LEU A 55 12.36 -7.74 -8.14
CA LEU A 55 10.93 -7.72 -7.84
C LEU A 55 10.71 -7.68 -6.34
N ILE A 56 9.68 -6.96 -5.92
CA ILE A 56 9.19 -6.87 -4.54
C ILE A 56 8.00 -7.81 -4.43
N GLY A 57 8.08 -8.78 -3.52
CA GLY A 57 7.05 -9.80 -3.31
C GLY A 57 7.64 -11.09 -2.76
N PRO A 58 6.80 -12.12 -2.52
CA PRO A 58 5.37 -12.22 -2.87
C PRO A 58 4.43 -11.40 -1.97
N ILE A 59 3.57 -10.57 -2.56
CA ILE A 59 2.53 -9.81 -1.84
C ILE A 59 1.16 -10.49 -2.07
N PRO A 60 0.36 -10.75 -1.02
CA PRO A 60 -0.99 -11.29 -1.19
C PRO A 60 -1.91 -10.28 -1.84
N GLU A 61 -2.48 -10.64 -3.00
CA GLU A 61 -3.54 -9.89 -3.67
C GLU A 61 -4.80 -10.75 -3.72
N GLY A 62 -5.68 -10.56 -2.74
CA GLY A 62 -6.85 -11.43 -2.58
C GLY A 62 -6.47 -12.88 -2.30
N ARG A 63 -7.41 -13.81 -2.53
CA ARG A 63 -7.26 -15.21 -2.11
C ARG A 63 -6.39 -16.06 -3.05
N ALA A 64 -6.30 -15.69 -4.32
CA ALA A 64 -5.76 -16.55 -5.38
C ALA A 64 -4.62 -15.89 -6.18
N VAL A 65 -4.19 -14.68 -5.84
CA VAL A 65 -3.13 -13.98 -6.59
C VAL A 65 -1.94 -13.72 -5.68
N ALA A 66 -0.75 -14.08 -6.17
CA ALA A 66 0.53 -13.69 -5.61
C ALA A 66 1.10 -12.57 -6.48
N ARG A 67 1.18 -11.36 -5.94
CA ARG A 67 1.64 -10.17 -6.66
C ARG A 67 3.13 -9.94 -6.44
N TYR A 68 3.83 -9.64 -7.52
CA TYR A 68 5.20 -9.17 -7.55
C TYR A 68 5.23 -7.82 -8.26
N GLU A 69 6.01 -6.89 -7.74
CA GLU A 69 6.06 -5.52 -8.26
C GLU A 69 7.50 -5.12 -8.57
N SER A 70 7.73 -4.32 -9.62
CA SER A 70 9.02 -3.63 -9.74
C SER A 70 9.18 -2.61 -8.60
N PRO A 71 10.40 -2.29 -8.13
CA PRO A 71 10.64 -1.33 -7.06
C PRO A 71 9.95 0.02 -7.28
N GLU A 72 9.95 0.54 -8.50
CA GLU A 72 9.32 1.82 -8.86
C GLU A 72 7.80 1.81 -8.60
N VAL A 73 7.12 0.72 -8.95
CA VAL A 73 5.67 0.56 -8.73
C VAL A 73 5.38 0.49 -7.24
N PHE A 74 6.16 -0.31 -6.50
CA PHE A 74 6.01 -0.44 -5.06
C PHE A 74 6.19 0.91 -4.35
N GLU A 75 7.22 1.66 -4.70
CA GLU A 75 7.47 2.99 -4.13
C GLU A 75 6.33 3.97 -4.40
N GLN A 76 5.84 4.02 -5.65
CA GLN A 76 4.75 4.91 -6.01
C GLN A 76 3.47 4.57 -5.26
N LEU A 77 3.06 3.29 -5.26
CA LEU A 77 1.86 2.85 -4.55
C LEU A 77 1.97 3.10 -3.05
N THR A 78 3.16 2.92 -2.48
CA THR A 78 3.42 3.23 -1.06
C THR A 78 3.30 4.73 -0.79
N LYS A 79 3.82 5.59 -1.66
CA LYS A 79 3.70 7.05 -1.56
C LYS A 79 2.24 7.51 -1.69
N GLU A 80 1.49 6.97 -2.65
CA GLU A 80 0.06 7.26 -2.83
C GLU A 80 -0.75 6.84 -1.60
N TRP A 81 -0.48 5.65 -1.07
CA TRP A 81 -1.11 5.18 0.16
C TRP A 81 -0.79 6.06 1.37
N ALA A 82 0.46 6.50 1.51
CA ALA A 82 0.88 7.42 2.57
C ALA A 82 0.26 8.83 2.44
N ALA A 83 0.06 9.30 1.21
CA ALA A 83 -0.56 10.60 0.91
C ALA A 83 -2.09 10.58 1.06
N ALA A 84 -2.72 9.40 1.08
CA ALA A 84 -4.16 9.28 1.21
C ALA A 84 -4.63 9.94 2.54
N PRO A 85 -5.53 10.94 2.49
CA PRO A 85 -5.92 11.68 3.67
C PRO A 85 -6.60 10.76 4.68
N GLY A 86 -5.92 10.51 5.80
CA GLY A 86 -6.51 9.76 6.91
C GLY A 86 -7.82 10.41 7.37
N LYS A 87 -8.82 9.60 7.69
CA LYS A 87 -10.10 10.07 8.25
C LYS A 87 -9.80 10.92 9.49
N LYS A 88 -9.91 12.24 9.36
CA LYS A 88 -9.61 13.19 10.45
C LYS A 88 -10.41 12.77 11.68
N ARG A 89 -9.71 12.28 12.71
CA ARG A 89 -10.33 11.89 13.98
C ARG A 89 -10.92 13.15 14.60
N ARG A 90 -12.23 13.35 14.47
CA ARG A 90 -12.94 14.46 15.12
C ARG A 90 -12.71 14.33 16.62
N ARG A 91 -11.79 15.12 17.16
CA ARG A 91 -11.67 15.29 18.61
C ARG A 91 -13.03 15.77 19.09
N ARG A 92 -13.75 14.95 19.86
CA ARG A 92 -14.89 15.41 20.63
C ARG A 92 -14.32 16.45 21.60
N ARG A 93 -14.51 17.74 21.31
CA ARG A 93 -14.42 18.77 22.34
C ARG A 93 -15.56 18.46 23.30
N SER A 94 -15.25 17.92 24.47
CA SER A 94 -16.10 18.12 25.64
C SER A 94 -16.17 19.63 25.84
N ALA A 95 -17.37 20.20 25.73
CA ALA A 95 -17.60 21.60 26.04
C ALA A 95 -17.36 21.78 27.55
N ALA A 96 -16.12 22.13 27.91
CA ALA A 96 -15.80 22.65 29.22
C ALA A 96 -16.00 24.17 29.14
N THR A 97 -16.98 24.61 29.91
CA THR A 97 -17.39 25.96 30.26
C THR A 97 -16.26 26.99 30.19
N ALA A 98 -16.48 28.04 29.40
CA ALA A 98 -15.79 29.32 29.56
C ALA A 98 -16.88 30.37 29.78
N GLU A 99 -17.16 30.66 31.05
CA GLU A 99 -17.91 31.84 31.49
C GLU A 99 -17.20 33.08 30.93
N GLY A 100 -17.93 33.83 30.09
CA GLY A 100 -17.51 35.13 29.61
C GLY A 100 -17.69 36.17 30.70
N ALA A 101 -16.62 36.45 31.45
CA ALA A 101 -16.44 37.71 32.14
C ALA A 101 -15.73 38.68 31.19
N ALA A 102 -16.45 39.67 30.68
CA ALA A 102 -15.88 40.89 30.13
C ALA A 102 -16.92 42.01 30.17
N THR A 103 -16.83 42.80 31.23
CA THR A 103 -17.48 44.10 31.39
C THR A 103 -16.73 45.16 30.57
N VAL A 104 -17.53 46.11 30.06
CA VAL A 104 -17.26 47.48 29.57
C VAL A 104 -16.75 47.68 28.12
N ASP A 105 -17.59 48.32 27.31
CA ASP A 105 -17.17 49.41 26.42
C ASP A 105 -18.26 50.49 26.38
N ALA A 106 -17.85 51.73 26.14
CA ALA A 106 -18.54 52.96 26.47
C ALA A 106 -19.14 53.69 25.24
N THR A 107 -20.12 54.56 25.54
CA THR A 107 -20.38 55.87 24.89
C THR A 107 -21.30 55.98 23.65
N ALA A 108 -22.22 56.96 23.79
CA ALA A 108 -22.95 57.79 22.80
C ALA A 108 -24.28 57.29 22.20
N GLY A 109 -25.36 58.04 22.51
CA GLY A 109 -26.66 57.99 21.86
C GLY A 109 -27.55 59.17 22.26
N ASN A 110 -27.41 60.28 21.52
CA ASN A 110 -28.26 61.48 21.39
C ASN A 110 -28.51 62.37 22.62
#